data_AF-A0A2E2VQ22-F1
#
_entry.id   AF-A0A2E2VQ22-F1
#
_cell.length_a   1.000
_cell.length_b   1.000
_cell.length_c   1.000
_cell.angle_alpha   90.00
_cell.angle_beta   90.00
_cell.angle_gamma   90.00
#
_symmetry.space_group_name_H-M   'P 1'
#
loop_
_entity.id
_entity.type
_entity.pdbx_description
1 polymer ?
#
loop_
_entity_poly.entity_id
_entity_poly.type
_entity_poly.pdbx_seq_one_letter_code
_entity_poly.pdbx_strand_id
1 'polypeptide(L)'
;MSLDNLIFDIGQKRYINLTNKCALRCDYCPKLQGDWNVNGTNLRLRCAPSYGDYLEALDDLEDIFEVIFSGYGEPTLRLDVLLPLARYCKNKGVKVKLITDGLSNARLDRNLLEDLRGLVDSIEISMNADTAEAYQVHCRPKIDNAYNEVLEFIELAPKYINEVIVTAVDGLDDVNLDTCRQIAHQFGADFHPRALHANIM
;
A
#
# COMPACT_ATOMS: atom_id res chain seq x y z
N MET A 1 -11.37 3.61 23.02
CA MET A 1 -11.56 3.59 21.55
C MET A 1 -11.70 2.14 21.17
N SER A 2 -12.59 1.77 20.23
CA SER A 2 -12.53 0.42 19.69
C SER A 2 -11.27 0.37 18.81
N LEU A 3 -10.34 -0.53 19.15
CA LEU A 3 -9.08 -0.73 18.44
C LEU A 3 -9.30 -1.52 17.13
N ASP A 4 -10.54 -1.97 16.91
CA ASP A 4 -10.98 -2.90 15.87
C ASP A 4 -10.78 -2.39 14.44
N ASN A 5 -10.45 -1.11 14.25
CA ASN A 5 -10.19 -0.51 12.94
C ASN A 5 -8.72 -0.14 12.69
N LEU A 6 -7.85 -0.39 13.65
CA LEU A 6 -6.40 -0.21 13.53
C LEU A 6 -5.75 -1.43 12.89
N ILE A 7 -6.21 -2.61 13.31
CA ILE A 7 -5.66 -3.90 12.95
C ILE A 7 -6.83 -4.84 12.64
N PHE A 8 -6.69 -5.63 11.57
CA PHE A 8 -7.63 -6.68 11.23
C PHE A 8 -6.92 -7.83 10.53
N ASP A 9 -7.47 -9.04 10.63
CA ASP A 9 -6.84 -10.23 10.09
C ASP A 9 -7.65 -10.79 8.91
N ILE A 10 -6.96 -11.27 7.88
CA ILE A 10 -7.52 -12.07 6.79
C ILE A 10 -6.71 -13.36 6.72
N GLY A 11 -7.29 -14.45 7.25
CA GLY A 11 -6.54 -15.68 7.47
C GLY A 11 -5.37 -15.44 8.43
N GLN A 12 -4.16 -15.87 8.05
CA GLN A 12 -2.91 -15.67 8.83
C GLN A 12 -2.17 -14.37 8.48
N LYS A 13 -2.85 -13.40 7.85
CA LYS A 13 -2.27 -12.11 7.47
C LYS A 13 -2.89 -11.00 8.30
N ARG A 14 -2.03 -10.21 8.93
CA ARG A 14 -2.43 -9.11 9.82
C ARG A 14 -2.25 -7.77 9.12
N TYR A 15 -3.34 -7.05 8.92
CA TYR A 15 -3.34 -5.77 8.22
C TYR A 15 -3.29 -4.62 9.23
N ILE A 16 -2.41 -3.65 8.98
CA ILE A 16 -2.24 -2.45 9.81
C ILE A 16 -2.70 -1.21 9.03
N ASN A 17 -3.84 -0.64 9.45
CA ASN A 17 -4.44 0.54 8.86
C ASN A 17 -3.93 1.83 9.52
N LEU A 18 -3.01 2.54 8.86
CA LEU A 18 -2.27 3.67 9.47
C LEU A 18 -2.95 5.04 9.35
N THR A 19 -3.77 5.26 8.31
CA THR A 19 -4.26 6.59 7.97
C THR A 19 -5.44 6.54 7.00
N ASN A 20 -6.30 7.56 7.04
CA ASN A 20 -7.32 7.79 6.02
C ASN A 20 -6.78 8.61 4.83
N LYS A 21 -5.66 9.32 5.02
CA LYS A 21 -5.10 10.27 4.04
C LYS A 21 -4.44 9.52 2.89
N CYS A 22 -4.48 10.10 1.70
CA CYS A 22 -3.82 9.57 0.51
C CYS A 22 -3.42 10.73 -0.42
N ALA A 23 -2.36 10.53 -1.20
CA ALA A 23 -1.94 11.45 -2.26
C ALA A 23 -2.85 11.39 -3.50
N LEU A 24 -3.58 10.28 -3.64
CA LEU A 24 -4.52 10.02 -4.72
C LEU A 24 -5.97 10.28 -4.31
N ARG A 25 -6.82 10.52 -5.32
CA ARG A 25 -8.27 10.61 -5.18
C ARG A 25 -8.96 9.69 -6.20
N CYS A 26 -8.56 8.42 -6.20
CA CYS A 26 -9.02 7.48 -7.23
C CYS A 26 -10.55 7.35 -7.24
N ASP A 27 -11.19 7.47 -8.38
CA ASP A 27 -12.67 7.40 -8.48
C ASP A 27 -13.25 6.03 -8.13
N TYR A 28 -12.47 4.97 -8.35
CA TYR A 28 -12.77 3.61 -7.94
C TYR A 28 -12.48 3.31 -6.46
N CYS A 29 -11.94 4.26 -5.69
CA CYS A 29 -11.63 4.02 -4.28
C CYS A 29 -12.93 3.97 -3.44
N PRO A 30 -13.25 2.84 -2.76
CA PRO A 30 -14.52 2.70 -2.02
C PRO A 30 -14.75 3.80 -0.97
N LYS A 31 -13.67 4.25 -0.31
CA LYS A 31 -13.73 5.31 0.71
C LYS A 31 -14.29 6.63 0.18
N LEU A 32 -14.07 6.94 -1.10
CA LEU A 32 -14.59 8.16 -1.74
C LEU A 32 -16.05 8.01 -2.16
N GLN A 33 -16.54 6.79 -2.24
CA GLN A 33 -17.95 6.44 -2.44
C GLN A 33 -18.70 6.29 -1.11
N GLY A 34 -17.99 6.43 0.02
CA GLY A 34 -18.56 6.36 1.37
C GLY A 34 -18.50 4.96 1.99
N ASP A 35 -17.96 3.96 1.28
CA ASP A 35 -17.75 2.62 1.84
C ASP A 35 -16.37 2.51 2.48
N TRP A 36 -16.37 2.27 3.79
CA TRP A 36 -15.16 2.11 4.59
C TRP A 36 -14.99 0.67 5.07
N ASN A 37 -15.82 -0.26 4.61
CA ASN A 37 -15.75 -1.64 5.04
C ASN A 37 -14.77 -2.43 4.18
N VAL A 38 -14.00 -3.29 4.85
CA VAL A 38 -13.14 -4.32 4.24
C VAL A 38 -13.30 -5.56 5.09
N ASN A 39 -13.76 -6.66 4.51
CA ASN A 39 -13.97 -7.94 5.20
C ASN A 39 -14.73 -7.80 6.54
N GLY A 40 -15.80 -7.00 6.56
CA GLY A 40 -16.60 -6.74 7.77
C GLY A 40 -15.99 -5.72 8.76
N THR A 41 -14.78 -5.23 8.52
CA THR A 41 -14.13 -4.22 9.37
C THR A 41 -14.26 -2.82 8.76
N ASN A 42 -14.74 -1.86 9.56
CA ASN A 42 -14.80 -0.45 9.15
C ASN A 42 -13.45 0.24 9.37
N LEU A 43 -12.72 0.56 8.31
CA LEU A 43 -11.37 1.14 8.35
C LEU A 43 -11.32 2.65 8.60
N ARG A 44 -12.45 3.32 8.84
CA ARG A 44 -12.47 4.78 9.02
C ARG A 44 -11.88 5.17 10.37
N LEU A 45 -10.70 5.79 10.34
CA LEU A 45 -10.06 6.33 11.54
C LEU A 45 -10.71 7.66 11.97
N ARG A 46 -10.97 7.84 13.27
CA ARG A 46 -11.51 9.10 13.81
C ARG A 46 -10.44 10.15 14.07
N CYS A 47 -9.25 9.70 14.46
CA CYS A 47 -8.06 10.50 14.70
C CYS A 47 -6.84 9.76 14.13
N ALA A 48 -5.68 10.42 14.07
CA ALA A 48 -4.43 9.78 13.70
C ALA A 48 -3.88 8.99 14.89
N PRO A 49 -3.81 7.64 14.85
CA PRO A 49 -3.33 6.85 15.97
C PRO A 49 -1.81 7.00 16.13
N SER A 50 -1.36 6.93 17.38
CA SER A 50 0.05 6.98 17.78
C SER A 50 0.73 5.61 17.63
N TYR A 51 2.05 5.57 17.63
CA TYR A 51 2.80 4.30 17.71
C TYR A 51 2.41 3.46 18.94
N GLY A 52 2.16 4.11 20.08
CA GLY A 52 1.73 3.45 21.31
C GLY A 52 0.35 2.80 21.16
N ASP A 53 -0.58 3.47 20.48
CA ASP A 53 -1.93 2.94 20.23
C ASP A 53 -1.86 1.63 19.43
N TYR A 54 -0.92 1.54 18.47
CA TYR A 54 -0.69 0.29 17.74
C TYR A 54 -0.03 -0.77 18.60
N LEU A 55 0.94 -0.43 19.46
CA LEU A 55 1.52 -1.42 20.37
C LEU A 55 0.51 -1.97 21.38
N GLU A 56 -0.46 -1.17 21.80
CA GLU A 56 -1.56 -1.62 22.66
C GLU A 56 -2.58 -2.48 21.90
N ALA A 57 -2.81 -2.18 20.62
CA ALA A 57 -3.73 -2.94 19.76
C ALA A 57 -3.13 -4.23 19.22
N LEU A 58 -1.82 -4.25 19.01
CA LEU A 58 -1.10 -5.37 18.42
C LEU A 58 -0.90 -6.43 19.50
N ASP A 59 -1.75 -7.43 19.43
CA ASP A 59 -1.68 -8.68 20.17
C ASP A 59 -0.44 -9.51 19.75
N ASP A 60 -0.32 -10.73 20.29
CA ASP A 60 0.79 -11.59 19.90
C ASP A 60 0.75 -11.86 18.40
N LEU A 61 1.94 -11.90 17.80
CA LEU A 61 2.13 -12.22 16.39
C LEU A 61 2.41 -13.72 16.20
N GLU A 62 2.21 -14.53 17.24
CA GLU A 62 2.16 -15.99 17.14
C GLU A 62 1.11 -16.39 16.08
N ASP A 63 1.46 -17.35 15.22
CA ASP A 63 0.67 -17.82 14.07
C ASP A 63 0.38 -16.79 12.95
N ILE A 64 0.90 -15.56 13.04
CA ILE A 64 0.83 -14.59 11.94
C ILE A 64 1.96 -14.85 10.94
N PHE A 65 1.58 -15.15 9.70
CA PHE A 65 2.50 -15.40 8.60
C PHE A 65 3.13 -14.10 8.08
N GLU A 66 2.33 -13.04 7.98
CA GLU A 66 2.74 -11.78 7.37
C GLU A 66 1.94 -10.60 7.95
N VAL A 67 2.65 -9.53 8.31
CA VAL A 67 2.06 -8.23 8.67
C VAL A 67 2.09 -7.33 7.44
N ILE A 68 0.96 -6.74 7.10
CA ILE A 68 0.74 -5.95 5.88
C ILE A 68 0.34 -4.53 6.25
N PHE A 69 1.19 -3.56 5.94
CA PHE A 69 0.82 -2.15 6.01
C PHE A 69 -0.06 -1.80 4.81
N SER A 70 -1.36 -1.72 5.05
CA SER A 70 -2.37 -1.45 4.03
C SER A 70 -3.68 -0.97 4.68
N GLY A 71 -4.50 -0.32 3.88
CA GLY A 71 -5.79 0.23 4.27
C GLY A 71 -6.33 1.10 3.15
N TYR A 72 -7.26 1.99 3.47
CA TYR A 72 -7.79 2.93 2.47
C TYR A 72 -6.93 4.19 2.28
N GLY A 73 -6.00 4.48 3.19
CA GLY A 73 -5.01 5.55 3.01
C GLY A 73 -3.66 5.05 2.49
N GLU A 74 -2.73 5.99 2.32
CA GLU A 74 -1.35 5.71 1.93
C GLU A 74 -0.47 5.53 3.18
N PRO A 75 0.01 4.32 3.49
CA PRO A 75 0.75 4.04 4.73
C PRO A 75 2.02 4.88 4.87
N THR A 76 2.71 5.20 3.78
CA THR A 76 3.97 5.98 3.80
C THR A 76 3.75 7.46 4.11
N LEU A 77 2.52 7.92 4.33
CA LEU A 77 2.25 9.23 4.96
C LEU A 77 2.46 9.21 6.48
N ARG A 78 2.67 8.02 7.07
CA ARG A 78 2.84 7.81 8.51
C ARG A 78 4.15 7.09 8.82
N LEU A 79 5.26 7.53 8.21
CA LEU A 79 6.59 6.94 8.45
C LEU A 79 7.00 6.96 9.93
N ASP A 80 6.52 7.96 10.68
CA ASP A 80 6.68 8.09 12.13
C ASP A 80 6.18 6.86 12.91
N VAL A 81 5.20 6.13 12.35
CA VAL A 81 4.61 4.92 12.94
C VAL A 81 4.99 3.67 12.16
N LEU A 82 5.00 3.75 10.82
CA LEU A 82 5.28 2.62 9.94
C LEU A 82 6.66 2.01 10.22
N LEU A 83 7.72 2.84 10.21
CA LEU A 83 9.10 2.35 10.37
C LEU A 83 9.35 1.68 11.75
N PRO A 84 8.96 2.28 12.89
CA PRO A 84 9.13 1.60 14.17
C PRO A 84 8.23 0.36 14.32
N LEU A 85 7.00 0.34 13.79
CA LEU A 85 6.17 -0.88 13.80
C LEU A 85 6.74 -1.99 12.93
N ALA A 86 7.22 -1.67 11.73
CA ALA A 86 7.88 -2.65 10.86
C ALA A 86 9.07 -3.28 11.59
N ARG A 87 9.90 -2.46 12.24
CA ARG A 87 11.02 -2.94 13.07
C ARG A 87 10.55 -3.82 14.23
N TYR A 88 9.47 -3.45 14.91
CA TYR A 88 8.88 -4.27 15.97
C TYR A 88 8.46 -5.65 15.43
N CYS A 89 7.74 -5.69 14.31
CA CYS A 89 7.29 -6.94 13.68
C CYS A 89 8.46 -7.82 13.22
N LYS A 90 9.49 -7.21 12.61
CA LYS A 90 10.72 -7.92 12.23
C LYS A 90 11.46 -8.53 13.42
N ASN A 91 11.51 -7.80 14.55
CA ASN A 91 12.12 -8.31 15.79
C ASN A 91 11.34 -9.49 16.39
N LYS A 92 10.05 -9.63 16.05
CA LYS A 92 9.21 -10.77 16.39
C LYS A 92 9.32 -11.93 15.39
N GLY A 93 10.14 -11.78 14.34
CA GLY A 93 10.38 -12.83 13.34
C GLY A 93 9.29 -12.94 12.27
N VAL A 94 8.36 -11.99 12.20
CA VAL A 94 7.25 -12.00 11.23
C VAL A 94 7.63 -11.25 9.97
N LYS A 95 7.15 -11.72 8.82
CA LYS A 95 7.35 -11.05 7.53
C LYS A 95 6.57 -9.75 7.49
N VAL A 96 7.15 -8.74 6.85
CA VAL A 96 6.52 -7.43 6.68
C VAL A 96 6.32 -7.12 5.21
N LYS A 97 5.09 -6.79 4.84
CA LYS A 97 4.71 -6.31 3.51
C LYS A 97 4.21 -4.87 3.57
N LEU A 98 4.56 -4.08 2.55
CA LEU A 98 4.02 -2.74 2.34
C LEU A 98 3.19 -2.69 1.07
N ILE A 99 1.96 -2.18 1.14
CA ILE A 99 1.16 -1.82 -0.03
C ILE A 99 1.15 -0.29 -0.15
N THR A 100 1.53 0.25 -1.30
CA THR A 100 1.72 1.71 -1.49
C THR A 100 1.30 2.20 -2.87
N ASP A 101 0.99 3.50 -2.96
CA ASP A 101 0.78 4.24 -4.20
C ASP A 101 2.07 4.51 -4.99
N GLY A 102 3.25 4.31 -4.39
CA GLY A 102 4.55 4.52 -5.03
C GLY A 102 5.00 5.98 -5.10
N LEU A 103 4.23 6.92 -4.57
CA LEU A 103 4.51 8.37 -4.65
C LEU A 103 5.32 8.90 -3.46
N SER A 104 5.92 8.02 -2.68
CA SER A 104 6.60 8.41 -1.44
C SER A 104 7.84 9.25 -1.69
N ASN A 105 8.65 8.90 -2.71
CA ASN A 105 9.87 9.64 -3.03
C ASN A 105 9.56 11.08 -3.47
N ALA A 106 8.60 11.27 -4.38
CA ALA A 106 8.13 12.59 -4.82
C ALA A 106 7.66 13.48 -3.66
N ARG A 107 7.04 12.88 -2.62
CA ARG A 107 6.55 13.61 -1.44
C ARG A 107 7.64 13.96 -0.43
N LEU A 108 8.65 13.09 -0.31
CA LEU A 108 9.69 13.21 0.69
C LEU A 108 10.94 13.92 0.16
N ASP A 109 11.03 14.09 -1.17
CA ASP A 109 12.21 14.58 -1.88
C ASP A 109 13.48 13.78 -1.56
N ARG A 110 13.32 12.45 -1.40
CA ARG A 110 14.39 11.49 -1.12
C ARG A 110 13.93 10.06 -1.37
N ASN A 111 14.89 9.13 -1.42
CA ASN A 111 14.61 7.71 -1.59
C ASN A 111 14.11 7.04 -0.29
N LEU A 112 12.83 6.67 -0.22
CA LEU A 112 12.26 5.92 0.91
C LEU A 112 12.74 4.46 0.96
N LEU A 113 13.07 3.86 -0.18
CA LEU A 113 13.43 2.43 -0.25
C LEU A 113 14.68 2.10 0.58
N GLU A 114 15.55 3.09 0.82
CA GLU A 114 16.70 2.97 1.74
C GLU A 114 16.26 2.72 3.18
N ASP A 115 15.20 3.38 3.65
CA ASP A 115 14.67 3.19 5.00
C ASP A 115 13.93 1.85 5.14
N LEU A 116 13.33 1.37 4.05
CA LEU A 116 12.57 0.12 4.03
C LEU A 116 13.48 -1.11 3.96
N ARG A 117 14.72 -0.97 3.47
CA ARG A 117 15.67 -2.07 3.33
C ARG A 117 15.88 -2.78 4.68
N GLY A 118 15.62 -4.09 4.69
CA GLY A 118 15.74 -4.94 5.88
C GLY A 118 14.58 -4.83 6.88
N LEU A 119 13.66 -3.87 6.68
CA LEU A 119 12.42 -3.74 7.45
C LEU A 119 11.20 -4.31 6.73
N VAL A 120 11.19 -4.23 5.41
CA VAL A 120 10.13 -4.73 4.54
C VAL A 120 10.68 -5.90 3.71
N ASP A 121 9.98 -7.03 3.74
CA ASP A 121 10.33 -8.24 3.00
C ASP A 121 9.76 -8.22 1.58
N SER A 122 8.54 -7.69 1.41
CA SER A 122 7.86 -7.55 0.12
C SER A 122 7.14 -6.21 -0.02
N ILE A 123 7.08 -5.67 -1.22
CA ILE A 123 6.37 -4.43 -1.53
C ILE A 123 5.42 -4.61 -2.71
N GLU A 124 4.21 -4.10 -2.57
CA GLU A 124 3.20 -4.07 -3.63
C GLU A 124 2.90 -2.62 -4.01
N ILE A 125 3.18 -2.27 -5.27
CA ILE A 125 3.09 -0.91 -5.77
C ILE A 125 1.90 -0.80 -6.72
N SER A 126 0.99 0.12 -6.42
CA SER A 126 -0.22 0.35 -7.20
C SER A 126 0.05 1.28 -8.38
N MET A 127 0.52 0.72 -9.50
CA MET A 127 0.69 1.44 -10.76
C MET A 127 -0.65 1.89 -11.35
N ASN A 128 -1.71 1.11 -11.14
CA ASN A 128 -3.11 1.38 -11.49
C ASN A 128 -3.43 1.52 -12.99
N ALA A 129 -2.55 2.08 -13.82
CA ALA A 129 -2.74 2.31 -15.25
C ALA A 129 -1.42 2.19 -16.04
N ASP A 130 -1.50 1.96 -17.34
CA ASP A 130 -0.35 1.83 -18.25
C ASP A 130 0.09 3.14 -18.91
N THR A 131 -0.66 4.22 -18.71
CA THR A 131 -0.36 5.55 -19.28
C THR A 131 -0.56 6.66 -18.27
N ALA A 132 0.12 7.80 -18.48
CA ALA A 132 -0.01 8.98 -17.64
C ALA A 132 -1.43 9.57 -17.72
N GLU A 133 -2.04 9.53 -18.90
CA GLU A 133 -3.39 10.02 -19.17
C GLU A 133 -4.42 9.21 -18.39
N ALA A 134 -4.40 7.88 -18.51
CA ALA A 134 -5.31 7.01 -17.77
C ALA A 134 -5.06 7.09 -16.25
N TYR A 135 -3.80 7.18 -15.82
CA TYR A 135 -3.46 7.40 -14.41
C TYR A 135 -4.06 8.70 -13.88
N GLN A 136 -3.97 9.79 -14.64
CA GLN A 136 -4.53 11.10 -14.26
C GLN A 136 -6.05 11.04 -14.13
N VAL A 137 -6.74 10.38 -15.06
CA VAL A 137 -8.21 10.23 -15.06
C VAL A 137 -8.67 9.44 -13.83
N HIS A 138 -8.09 8.26 -13.63
CA HIS A 138 -8.56 7.29 -12.65
C HIS A 138 -8.02 7.54 -11.24
N CYS A 139 -6.74 7.92 -11.09
CA CYS A 139 -6.09 8.09 -9.79
C CYS A 139 -6.17 9.53 -9.24
N ARG A 140 -6.28 10.52 -10.13
CA ARG A 140 -6.41 11.96 -9.80
C ARG A 140 -5.37 12.40 -8.75
N PRO A 141 -4.06 12.24 -9.05
CA PRO A 141 -2.98 12.57 -8.14
C PRO A 141 -2.98 14.06 -7.79
N LYS A 142 -2.49 14.39 -6.59
CA LYS A 142 -2.27 15.78 -6.15
C LYS A 142 -0.87 16.31 -6.48
N ILE A 143 -0.05 15.50 -7.13
CA ILE A 143 1.36 15.76 -7.42
C ILE A 143 1.48 15.80 -8.95
N ASP A 144 2.21 16.78 -9.47
CA ASP A 144 2.51 16.86 -10.89
C ASP A 144 3.43 15.71 -11.29
N ASN A 145 3.35 15.23 -12.53
CA ASN A 145 4.20 14.15 -13.03
C ASN A 145 4.11 12.81 -12.25
N ALA A 146 3.05 12.62 -11.45
CA ALA A 146 2.91 11.49 -10.55
C ALA A 146 3.08 10.11 -11.20
N TYR A 147 2.64 9.92 -12.44
CA TYR A 147 2.80 8.63 -13.11
C TYR A 147 4.28 8.26 -13.30
N ASN A 148 5.10 9.21 -13.75
CA ASN A 148 6.54 8.98 -13.92
C ASN A 148 7.23 8.72 -12.57
N GLU A 149 6.84 9.44 -11.51
CA GLU A 149 7.33 9.18 -10.15
C GLU A 149 7.02 7.74 -9.68
N VAL A 150 5.85 7.21 -10.02
CA VAL A 150 5.50 5.81 -9.73
C VAL A 150 6.39 4.85 -10.53
N LEU A 151 6.61 5.11 -11.82
CA LEU A 151 7.48 4.28 -12.65
C LEU A 151 8.92 4.27 -12.14
N GLU A 152 9.47 5.42 -11.77
CA GLU A 152 10.80 5.54 -11.17
C GLU A 152 10.89 4.79 -9.83
N PHE A 153 9.83 4.86 -9.00
CA PHE A 153 9.78 4.11 -7.75
C PHE A 153 9.75 2.60 -7.99
N ILE A 154 8.99 2.13 -8.99
CA ILE A 154 8.93 0.71 -9.39
C ILE A 154 10.30 0.24 -9.90
N GLU A 155 10.93 1.01 -10.80
CA GLU A 155 12.27 0.70 -11.33
C GLU A 155 13.33 0.59 -10.23
N LEU A 156 13.22 1.43 -9.20
CA LEU A 156 14.18 1.48 -8.12
C LEU A 156 13.98 0.36 -7.08
N ALA A 157 12.75 -0.08 -6.85
CA ALA A 157 12.38 -0.98 -5.76
C ALA A 157 13.17 -2.31 -5.69
N PRO A 158 13.41 -3.03 -6.81
CA PRO A 158 14.15 -4.31 -6.78
C PRO A 158 15.61 -4.19 -6.30
N LYS A 159 16.18 -2.98 -6.26
CA LYS A 159 17.53 -2.75 -5.70
C LYS A 159 17.55 -2.74 -4.16
N TYR A 160 16.38 -2.73 -3.53
CA TYR A 160 16.23 -2.57 -2.08
C TYR A 160 15.38 -3.66 -1.44
N ILE A 161 14.36 -4.16 -2.14
CA ILE A 161 13.40 -5.15 -1.67
C ILE A 161 13.41 -6.34 -2.62
N ASN A 162 13.44 -7.56 -2.07
CA ASN A 162 13.59 -8.78 -2.86
C ASN A 162 12.32 -9.14 -3.64
N GLU A 163 11.15 -8.95 -3.04
CA GLU A 163 9.85 -9.26 -3.63
C GLU A 163 9.12 -7.96 -3.95
N VAL A 164 9.05 -7.62 -5.23
CA VAL A 164 8.36 -6.43 -5.74
C VAL A 164 7.23 -6.88 -6.65
N ILE A 165 6.02 -6.49 -6.29
CA ILE A 165 4.80 -6.77 -7.06
C ILE A 165 4.22 -5.44 -7.52
N VAL A 166 3.92 -5.33 -8.80
CA VAL A 166 3.19 -4.20 -9.37
C VAL A 166 1.76 -4.61 -9.63
N THR A 167 0.81 -3.72 -9.36
CA THR A 167 -0.61 -3.98 -9.61
C THR A 167 -1.27 -2.90 -10.44
N ALA A 168 -2.24 -3.31 -11.25
CA ALA A 168 -3.18 -2.42 -11.93
C ALA A 168 -4.61 -2.95 -11.77
N VAL A 169 -5.60 -2.08 -11.92
CA VAL A 169 -7.01 -2.44 -11.70
C VAL A 169 -7.62 -2.91 -13.01
N ASP A 170 -8.15 -4.13 -13.00
CA ASP A 170 -8.90 -4.72 -14.10
C ASP A 170 -10.30 -4.11 -14.20
N GLY A 171 -10.70 -3.70 -15.39
CA GLY A 171 -11.99 -3.07 -15.68
C GLY A 171 -12.01 -1.54 -15.64
N LEU A 172 -10.85 -0.87 -15.53
CA LEU A 172 -10.77 0.57 -15.77
C LEU A 172 -10.74 0.88 -17.26
N ASP A 173 -11.51 1.90 -17.68
CA ASP A 173 -11.53 2.38 -19.06
C ASP A 173 -10.13 2.83 -19.50
N ASP A 174 -9.75 2.54 -20.74
CA ASP A 174 -8.47 2.94 -21.33
C ASP A 174 -7.21 2.47 -20.57
N VAL A 175 -7.32 1.41 -19.76
CA VAL A 175 -6.17 0.74 -19.10
C VAL A 175 -5.90 -0.61 -19.73
N ASN A 176 -4.66 -0.85 -20.18
CA ASN A 176 -4.22 -2.12 -20.73
C ASN A 176 -3.36 -2.91 -19.72
N LEU A 177 -3.91 -4.00 -19.19
CA LEU A 177 -3.21 -4.84 -18.21
C LEU A 177 -1.99 -5.59 -18.78
N ASP A 178 -1.97 -5.92 -20.06
CA ASP A 178 -0.80 -6.55 -20.68
C ASP A 178 0.35 -5.54 -20.81
N THR A 179 0.06 -4.28 -21.14
CA THR A 179 1.06 -3.19 -21.09
C THR A 179 1.56 -3.00 -19.66
N CYS A 180 0.66 -2.95 -18.67
CA CYS A 180 1.05 -2.88 -17.26
C CYS A 180 2.00 -4.03 -16.85
N ARG A 181 1.69 -5.26 -17.28
CA ARG A 181 2.53 -6.44 -17.03
C ARG A 181 3.91 -6.30 -17.66
N GLN A 182 3.98 -5.82 -18.90
CA GLN A 182 5.25 -5.60 -19.60
C GLN A 182 6.13 -4.57 -18.88
N ILE A 183 5.55 -3.45 -18.44
CA ILE A 183 6.25 -2.41 -17.68
C ILE A 183 6.82 -2.99 -16.38
N ALA A 184 6.01 -3.70 -15.60
CA ALA A 184 6.45 -4.32 -14.35
C ALA A 184 7.63 -5.28 -14.56
N HIS A 185 7.52 -6.18 -15.53
CA HIS A 185 8.56 -7.16 -15.84
C HIS A 185 9.84 -6.50 -16.38
N GLN A 186 9.73 -5.43 -17.16
CA GLN A 186 10.87 -4.65 -17.64
C GLN A 186 11.69 -4.10 -16.47
N PHE A 187 11.04 -3.72 -15.38
CA PHE A 187 11.67 -3.22 -14.17
C PHE A 187 12.09 -4.32 -13.19
N GLY A 188 11.91 -5.60 -13.53
CA GLY A 188 12.28 -6.72 -12.66
C GLY A 188 11.32 -6.95 -11.50
N ALA A 189 10.06 -6.52 -11.64
CA ALA A 189 8.99 -6.77 -10.69
C ALA A 189 7.96 -7.75 -11.28
N ASP A 190 7.28 -8.50 -10.40
CA ASP A 190 6.13 -9.32 -10.78
C ASP A 190 4.89 -8.44 -11.00
N PHE A 191 3.87 -8.98 -11.67
CA PHE A 191 2.62 -8.26 -11.91
C PHE A 191 1.38 -9.05 -11.54
N HIS A 192 0.52 -8.47 -10.72
CA HIS A 192 -0.78 -9.05 -10.35
C HIS A 192 -1.93 -8.05 -10.61
N PRO A 193 -2.91 -8.38 -11.46
CA PRO A 193 -4.09 -7.54 -11.63
C PRO A 193 -4.98 -7.59 -10.38
N ARG A 194 -5.65 -6.48 -10.09
CA ARG A 194 -6.66 -6.38 -9.01
C ARG A 194 -8.03 -6.16 -9.63
N ALA A 195 -9.05 -6.90 -9.21
CA ALA A 195 -10.40 -6.65 -9.69
C ALA A 195 -10.95 -5.33 -9.13
N LEU A 196 -11.60 -4.52 -9.97
CA LEU A 196 -12.27 -3.27 -9.59
C LEU A 196 -13.25 -3.45 -8.42
N HIS A 197 -13.90 -4.61 -8.35
CA HIS A 197 -14.90 -4.97 -7.34
C HIS A 197 -14.61 -6.34 -6.73
N ALA A 198 -13.36 -6.60 -6.35
CA ALA A 198 -13.13 -7.67 -5.39
C ALA A 198 -13.81 -7.25 -4.08
N ASN A 199 -15.02 -7.78 -3.84
CA ASN A 199 -15.38 -8.14 -2.48
C ASN A 199 -14.17 -8.91 -1.96
N ILE A 200 -13.42 -8.32 -1.04
CA ILE A 200 -12.40 -9.04 -0.28
C ILE A 200 -13.20 -10.04 0.55
N MET A 201 -13.53 -11.17 -0.08
CA MET A 201 -14.04 -12.39 0.53
C MET A 201 -12.86 -13.20 1.04
#